data_AF-A0A553JVE1-F1
#
_entry.id   AF-A0A553JVE1-F1
#
_cell.length_a   1.000
_cell.length_b   1.000
_cell.length_c   1.000
_cell.angle_alpha   90.00
_cell.angle_beta   90.00
_cell.angle_gamma   90.00
#
_symmetry.space_group_name_H-M   'P 1'
#
loop_
_entity.id
_entity.type
_entity.pdbx_description
1 polymer ?
#
loop_
_entity_poly.entity_id
_entity_poly.type
_entity_poly.pdbx_seq_one_letter_code
_entity_poly.pdbx_strand_id
1 'polypeptide(L)' 'MVKTVYVTGYKSFELNIFKDDAPEVSYLKKFISHKLEQLLDEGLEWVLIQG' A
#
# COMPACT_ATOMS: atom_id res chain seq x y z
N MET A 1 -7.64 9.94 15.41
CA MET A 1 -6.61 10.76 14.75
C MET A 1 -5.39 9.87 14.57
N VAL A 2 -5.24 9.29 13.38
CA VAL A 2 -4.12 8.39 13.05
C VAL A 2 -3.04 9.24 12.42
N LYS A 3 -1.92 9.49 13.12
CA LYS A 3 -0.86 10.39 12.60
C LYS A 3 0.19 9.67 11.75
N THR A 4 0.49 8.43 12.10
CA THR A 4 1.54 7.64 11.45
C THR A 4 1.04 6.23 11.25
N VAL A 5 1.22 5.68 10.05
CA VAL A 5 0.98 4.26 9.78
C VAL A 5 2.25 3.61 9.30
N TYR A 6 2.44 2.37 9.74
CA TYR A 6 3.48 1.49 9.25
C TYR A 6 2.88 0.54 8.23
N VAL A 7 3.36 0.59 7.00
CA VAL A 7 2.91 -0.23 5.88
C VAL A 7 3.97 -1.29 5.60
N THR A 8 3.51 -2.53 5.64
CA THR A 8 4.28 -3.73 5.27
C THR A 8 3.46 -4.54 4.27
N GLY A 9 4.07 -5.53 3.65
CA GLY A 9 3.40 -6.35 2.66
C GLY A 9 4.18 -7.59 2.28
N TYR A 10 3.56 -8.36 1.40
CA TYR A 10 4.16 -9.54 0.81
C TYR A 10 5.18 -9.16 -0.26
N LYS A 11 6.23 -9.97 -0.36
CA LYS A 11 7.21 -9.90 -1.44
C LYS A 11 6.64 -10.51 -2.71
N SER A 12 7.20 -10.11 -3.85
CA SER A 12 6.83 -10.59 -5.19
C SER A 12 6.67 -12.11 -5.29
N PHE A 13 7.58 -12.87 -4.66
CA PHE A 13 7.54 -14.34 -4.69
C PHE A 13 6.43 -14.94 -3.81
N GLU A 14 6.00 -14.26 -2.76
CA GLU A 14 4.90 -14.72 -1.90
C GLU A 14 3.54 -14.58 -2.61
N LEU A 15 3.44 -13.61 -3.52
CA LEU A 15 2.25 -13.36 -4.32
C LEU A 15 2.29 -13.99 -5.72
N ASN A 16 3.41 -14.61 -6.10
CA ASN A 16 3.69 -15.06 -7.48
C ASN A 16 3.53 -13.95 -8.55
N ILE A 17 3.81 -12.69 -8.18
CA ILE A 17 3.75 -11.53 -9.06
C ILE A 17 5.18 -11.02 -9.28
N PHE A 18 5.74 -11.30 -10.45
CA PHE A 18 7.15 -11.01 -10.75
C PHE A 18 7.36 -9.84 -11.71
N LYS A 19 6.29 -9.37 -12.37
CA LYS A 19 6.37 -8.29 -13.34
C LYS A 19 5.59 -7.08 -12.83
N ASP A 20 6.15 -5.90 -13.05
CA ASP A 20 5.53 -4.64 -12.64
C ASP A 20 4.27 -4.29 -13.45
N ASP A 21 4.15 -4.86 -14.66
CA ASP A 21 3.01 -4.70 -15.57
C ASP A 21 1.91 -5.77 -15.38
N ALA A 22 2.08 -6.67 -14.41
CA ALA A 22 1.08 -7.67 -14.10
C ALA A 22 -0.25 -7.00 -13.71
N PRO A 23 -1.41 -7.48 -14.21
CA PRO A 23 -2.70 -6.83 -13.97
C PRO A 23 -3.02 -6.71 -12.47
N GLU A 24 -2.58 -7.66 -11.65
CA GLU A 24 -2.72 -7.70 -10.20
C GLU A 24 -2.07 -6.47 -9.53
N VAL A 25 -0.93 -6.00 -10.04
CA VAL A 25 -0.23 -4.81 -9.52
C VAL A 25 -1.11 -3.57 -9.63
N SER A 26 -1.88 -3.45 -10.72
CA SER A 26 -2.80 -2.32 -10.92
C SER A 26 -3.92 -2.30 -9.88
N TYR A 27 -4.46 -3.46 -9.52
CA TYR A 27 -5.49 -3.59 -8.49
C TYR A 27 -4.92 -3.34 -7.09
N LEU A 28 -3.73 -3.86 -6.79
CA LEU A 28 -3.05 -3.61 -5.52
C LEU A 28 -2.77 -2.12 -5.31
N LYS A 29 -2.25 -1.44 -6.33
CA LYS A 29 -2.02 0.02 -6.28
C LYS A 29 -3.32 0.79 -6.02
N LYS A 30 -4.40 0.47 -6.73
CA LYS A 30 -5.72 1.09 -6.50
C LYS A 30 -6.23 0.88 -5.08
N PHE A 31 -6.10 -0.35 -4.55
CA PHE A 31 -6.49 -0.67 -3.18
C PHE A 31 -5.69 0.14 -2.15
N ILE A 32 -4.37 0.17 -2.29
CA ILE A 32 -3.48 0.92 -1.38
C ILE A 32 -3.81 2.42 -1.43
N SER A 33 -3.98 2.99 -2.62
CA SER A 33 -4.38 4.41 -2.78
C SER A 33 -5.68 4.71 -2.07
N HIS A 34 -6.74 3.91 -2.31
CA HIS A 34 -8.03 4.10 -1.66
C HIS A 34 -7.93 4.02 -0.12
N LYS A 35 -7.10 3.11 0.41
CA LYS A 35 -6.88 3.00 1.85
C LYS A 35 -6.14 4.19 2.43
N LEU A 36 -5.12 4.69 1.74
CA LEU A 36 -4.40 5.88 2.16
C LEU A 36 -5.28 7.12 2.12
N GLU A 37 -6.14 7.28 1.10
CA GLU A 37 -7.14 8.35 1.04
C GLU A 37 -8.06 8.36 2.26
N GLN A 38 -8.61 7.19 2.63
CA GLN A 38 -9.42 7.06 3.85
C GLN A 38 -8.65 7.47 5.11
N LEU A 39 -7.38 7.09 5.22
CA LEU A 39 -6.55 7.45 6.37
C LEU A 39 -6.18 8.94 6.37
N LEU A 40 -6.02 9.57 5.20
CA LEU A 40 -5.80 11.00 5.08
C LEU A 40 -7.00 11.79 5.61
N ASP A 41 -8.22 11.35 5.31
CA ASP A 41 -9.46 11.95 5.86
C ASP A 41 -9.51 11.85 7.41
N GLU A 42 -8.82 10.86 8.00
CA GLU A 42 -8.70 10.65 9.45
C GLU A 42 -7.50 11.38 10.10
N GLY A 43 -6.73 12.13 9.30
CA GLY A 43 -5.59 12.95 9.75
C GLY A 43 -4.22 12.27 9.64
N LEU A 44 -4.05 11.34 8.69
CA LEU A 44 -2.75 10.73 8.41
C LEU A 44 -1.71 11.74 7.92
N GLU A 45 -0.53 11.70 8.53
CA GLU A 45 0.61 12.56 8.17
C GLU A 45 1.79 11.74 7.61
N TRP A 46 2.07 10.55 8.19
CA TRP A 46 3.30 9.80 7.90
C TRP A 46 3.10 8.34 7.44
N VAL A 47 3.64 8.13 6.24
CA VAL A 47 4.05 6.91 5.52
C VAL A 47 5.30 6.16 6.01
N LEU A 48 5.26 5.21 6.95
CA LEU A 48 6.46 4.42 7.27
C LEU A 48 6.47 3.08 6.52
N ILE A 49 7.57 2.77 5.81
CA ILE A 49 7.79 1.47 5.14
C ILE A 49 9.16 0.92 5.49
N GLN A 50 9.31 -0.39 5.40
CA GLN A 50 10.61 -1.06 5.44
C GLN A 50 10.93 -1.56 4.03
N GLY A 51 11.99 -1.00 3.43
CA GLY A 51 12.51 -1.40 2.12
C GLY A 51 13.08 -2.81 2.10
#